data_AF-A0A3D3GBY8-F1
#
_entry.id   AF-A0A3D3GBY8-F1
#
_cell.length_a   1.000
_cell.length_b   1.000
_cell.length_c   1.000
_cell.angle_alpha   90.00
_cell.angle_beta   90.00
_cell.angle_gamma   90.00
#
_symmetry.space_group_name_H-M   'P 1'
#
loop_
_entity.id
_entity.type
_entity.pdbx_description
1 polymer ?
#
loop_
_entity_poly.entity_id
_entity_poly.type
_entity_poly.pdbx_seq_one_letter_code
_entity_poly.pdbx_strand_id
1 'polypeptide(L)' 'MDERNELPPEENRIPLEEAFSHCVGTAQDVIARYTHCAICGANLHFTYATNFVTNLTEEMAKCLECNVKARHIVHRLQ' A
#
# COMPACT_ATOMS: atom_id res chain seq x y z
N MET A 1 -19.19 14.67 26.83
CA MET A 1 -19.67 13.96 25.65
C MET A 1 -18.90 14.54 24.49
N ASP A 2 -17.69 14.03 24.26
CA ASP A 2 -17.42 12.96 23.29
C ASP A 2 -17.44 13.60 21.88
N GLU A 3 -16.39 13.61 21.06
CA GLU A 3 -15.36 12.61 20.81
C GLU A 3 -14.01 13.27 20.50
N ARG A 4 -12.96 12.64 21.04
CA ARG A 4 -11.58 12.88 20.64
C ARG A 4 -11.44 12.53 19.16
N ASN A 5 -11.24 13.54 18.33
CA ASN A 5 -10.77 13.36 16.97
C ASN A 5 -9.27 13.01 17.05
N GLU A 6 -8.99 11.79 17.52
CA GLU A 6 -7.64 11.22 17.53
C GLU A 6 -7.20 11.05 16.09
N LEU A 7 -6.45 12.03 15.62
CA LEU A 7 -5.67 11.96 14.38
C LEU A 7 -4.94 10.62 14.35
N PRO A 8 -5.09 9.78 13.31
CA PRO A 8 -4.09 8.75 13.10
C PRO A 8 -2.74 9.48 12.95
N PRO A 9 -1.70 9.06 13.69
CA PRO A 9 -0.43 9.76 13.69
C PRO A 9 0.11 9.85 12.26
N GLU A 10 0.74 10.98 11.93
CA GLU A 10 1.53 11.19 10.71
C GLU A 10 2.78 10.26 10.65
N GLU A 11 2.72 9.06 11.23
CA GLU A 11 3.83 8.10 11.33
C GLU A 11 3.90 7.12 10.15
N ASN A 12 2.93 7.13 9.22
CA ASN A 12 2.89 6.17 8.11
C ASN A 12 3.38 6.73 6.76
N ARG A 13 3.96 7.93 6.73
CA ARG A 13 4.72 8.38 5.56
C ARG A 13 6.14 7.87 5.69
N ILE A 14 6.37 6.63 5.26
CA ILE A 14 7.72 6.12 5.08
C ILE A 14 8.41 7.06 4.07
N PRO A 15 9.51 7.75 4.45
CA PRO A 15 10.33 8.53 3.53
C PRO A 15 10.60 7.74 2.26
N LEU A 16 10.54 8.39 1.11
CA LEU A 16 10.76 7.73 -0.19
C LEU A 16 12.11 6.99 -0.17
N GLU A 17 13.13 7.58 0.47
CA GLU A 17 14.44 6.95 0.65
C GLU A 17 14.40 5.70 1.54
N GLU A 18 13.58 5.66 2.59
CA GLU A 18 13.40 4.48 3.45
C GLU A 18 12.59 3.38 2.76
N ALA A 19 11.58 3.73 1.95
CA ALA A 19 10.80 2.76 1.19
C ALA A 19 11.64 1.99 0.16
N PHE A 20 12.70 2.62 -0.38
CA PHE A 20 13.62 2.01 -1.33
C PHE A 20 14.96 1.57 -0.73
N SER A 21 15.18 1.79 0.57
CA SER A 21 16.44 1.39 1.23
C SER A 21 16.70 -0.12 1.20
N HIS A 22 15.68 -0.94 0.94
CA HIS A 22 15.76 -2.39 0.77
C HIS A 22 15.79 -2.84 -0.70
N CYS A 23 15.67 -1.91 -1.65
CA CYS A 23 15.63 -2.16 -3.08
C CYS A 23 17.04 -2.26 -3.66
N VAL A 24 17.72 -3.37 -3.36
CA VAL A 24 18.96 -3.76 -4.05
C VAL A 24 18.58 -4.58 -5.29
N GLY A 25 18.95 -4.11 -6.49
CA GLY A 25 18.69 -4.82 -7.75
C GLY A 25 18.47 -3.90 -8.95
N THR A 26 18.11 -4.50 -10.08
CA THR A 26 17.71 -3.79 -11.30
C THR A 26 16.29 -3.24 -11.18
N ALA A 27 15.88 -2.33 -12.09
CA ALA A 27 14.51 -1.82 -12.12
C ALA A 27 13.46 -2.94 -12.23
N GLN A 28 13.78 -4.04 -12.92
CA GLN A 28 12.91 -5.20 -13.03
C GLN A 28 12.69 -5.88 -11.68
N ASP A 29 13.73 -5.97 -10.85
CA ASP A 29 13.63 -6.57 -9.52
C ASP A 29 12.74 -5.74 -8.59
N VAL A 30 12.83 -4.41 -8.70
CA VAL A 30 11.96 -3.50 -7.95
C VAL A 30 10.51 -3.66 -8.38
N ILE A 31 10.25 -3.66 -9.70
CA ILE A 31 8.89 -3.88 -10.24
C ILE A 31 8.35 -5.23 -9.76
N ALA A 32 9.15 -6.29 -9.86
CA ALA A 32 8.73 -7.64 -9.48
C ALA A 32 8.29 -7.70 -8.01
N ARG A 33 9.02 -7.05 -7.09
CA ARG A 33 8.64 -6.98 -5.67
C ARG A 33 7.36 -6.20 -5.41
N TYR A 34 7.06 -5.21 -6.25
CA TYR A 34 5.83 -4.43 -6.13
C TYR A 34 4.64 -5.16 -6.75
N THR A 35 4.83 -5.91 -7.84
CA THR A 35 3.73 -6.51 -8.60
C THR A 35 3.48 -7.98 -8.30
N HIS A 36 4.41 -8.69 -7.66
CA HIS A 36 4.29 -10.12 -7.36
C HIS A 36 4.20 -10.38 -5.85
N CYS A 37 3.52 -11.45 -5.50
CA CYS A 37 3.40 -11.93 -4.14
C CYS A 37 4.75 -12.41 -3.62
N ALA A 38 5.18 -11.91 -2.47
CA ALA A 38 6.43 -12.32 -1.82
C ALA A 38 6.45 -13.80 -1.38
N ILE A 39 5.29 -14.48 -1.34
CA ILE A 39 5.18 -15.88 -0.92
C ILE A 39 5.20 -16.82 -2.12
N CYS A 40 4.26 -16.65 -3.05
CA CYS A 40 4.08 -17.59 -4.17
C CYS A 40 4.58 -17.05 -5.52
N GLY A 41 5.02 -15.79 -5.59
CA GLY A 41 5.49 -15.17 -6.83
C GLY A 41 4.38 -14.87 -7.85
N ALA A 42 3.11 -15.16 -7.55
CA ALA A 42 2.00 -14.82 -8.44
C ALA A 42 1.72 -13.30 -8.46
N ASN A 43 1.08 -12.82 -9.52
CA ASN A 43 0.72 -11.40 -9.64
C ASN A 43 -0.23 -10.96 -8.51
N LEU A 44 0.04 -9.79 -7.96
CA LEU A 44 -0.85 -9.10 -7.04
C LEU A 44 -1.97 -8.41 -7.81
N HIS A 45 -3.19 -8.56 -7.31
CA HIS A 45 -4.34 -7.86 -7.81
C HIS A 45 -4.55 -6.57 -7.02
N PHE A 46 -4.55 -5.44 -7.73
CA PHE A 46 -4.73 -4.11 -7.15
C PHE A 46 -6.18 -3.67 -7.28
N THR A 47 -6.73 -3.15 -6.19
CA THR A 47 -8.08 -2.57 -6.14
C THR A 47 -8.00 -1.18 -5.54
N TYR A 48 -8.69 -0.23 -6.18
CA TYR A 48 -8.75 1.15 -5.76
C TYR A 48 -10.19 1.49 -5.37
N ALA A 49 -10.39 2.02 -4.16
CA ALA A 49 -11.68 2.46 -3.67
C ALA A 49 -11.58 3.93 -3.25
N THR A 50 -12.33 4.80 -3.92
CA THR A 50 -12.32 6.23 -3.63
C THR A 50 -13.57 6.64 -2.86
N ASN A 51 -13.37 7.22 -1.68
CA ASN A 51 -14.41 7.85 -0.89
C ASN A 51 -14.27 9.38 -0.95
N PHE A 52 -15.13 10.01 -1.76
CA PHE A 52 -15.16 11.47 -1.92
C PHE A 52 -15.70 12.21 -0.68
N VAL A 53 -16.50 11.57 0.17
CA VAL A 53 -17.01 12.21 1.40
C VAL A 53 -15.88 12.45 2.38
N THR A 54 -14.95 11.49 2.48
CA THR A 54 -13.78 11.59 3.36
C THR A 54 -12.55 12.13 2.63
N ASN A 55 -12.63 12.41 1.32
CA ASN A 55 -11.50 12.75 0.46
C ASN A 55 -10.34 11.73 0.58
N LEU A 56 -10.66 10.43 0.57
CA LEU A 56 -9.68 9.35 0.66
C LEU A 56 -9.78 8.41 -0.53
N THR A 57 -8.65 7.86 -0.96
CA THR A 57 -8.54 6.74 -1.90
C THR A 57 -7.76 5.63 -1.25
N GLU A 58 -8.38 4.47 -1.09
CA GLU A 58 -7.74 3.26 -0.60
C GLU A 58 -7.20 2.44 -1.78
N GLU A 59 -5.92 2.11 -1.75
CA GLU A 59 -5.27 1.12 -2.60
C GLU A 59 -5.07 -0.17 -1.78
N MET A 60 -5.53 -1.30 -2.31
CA MET A 60 -5.31 -2.61 -1.73
C MET A 60 -4.70 -3.55 -2.77
N ALA A 61 -3.64 -4.26 -2.39
CA ALA A 61 -3.04 -5.31 -3.19
C ALA A 61 -3.20 -6.67 -2.52
N LYS A 62 -3.76 -7.66 -3.24
CA LYS A 62 -4.01 -9.01 -2.74
C LYS A 62 -3.55 -10.06 -3.75
N CYS A 63 -2.92 -11.13 -3.28
CA CYS A 63 -2.65 -12.30 -4.12
C CYS A 63 -3.91 -13.19 -4.17
N LEU A 64 -4.38 -13.57 -5.36
CA LEU A 64 -5.55 -14.43 -5.50
C LEU A 64 -5.23 -15.92 -5.31
N GLU A 65 -3.98 -16.33 -5.55
CA GLU A 65 -3.54 -17.72 -5.39
C GLU A 65 -3.41 -18.12 -3.91
N CYS A 66 -2.75 -17.29 -3.10
CA CYS A 66 -2.52 -17.57 -1.68
C CYS A 66 -3.39 -16.75 -0.72
N ASN A 67 -4.25 -15.86 -1.24
CA ASN A 67 -5.12 -14.96 -0.48
C ASN A 67 -4.43 -13.98 0.48
N VAL A 68 -3.10 -13.85 0.43
CA VAL A 68 -2.35 -12.91 1.26
C VAL A 68 -2.61 -11.48 0.82
N LYS A 69 -2.93 -10.63 1.79
CA LYS A 69 -3.01 -9.17 1.61
C LYS A 69 -1.58 -8.62 1.68
N ALA A 70 -1.08 -8.14 0.55
CA ALA A 70 0.29 -7.66 0.43
C ALA A 70 0.42 -6.19 0.80
N ARG A 71 -0.62 -5.37 0.55
CA ARG A 71 -0.56 -3.92 0.75
C ARG A 71 -1.93 -3.32 1.02
N HIS A 72 -1.92 -2.26 1.83
CA HIS A 72 -3.04 -1.36 2.06
C HIS A 72 -2.50 0.06 2.24
N ILE A 73 -2.79 0.95 1.29
CA ILE A 73 -2.37 2.35 1.37
C ILE A 73 -3.61 3.22 1.26
N VAL A 74 -3.69 4.26 2.10
CA VAL A 74 -4.76 5.25 2.03
C VAL A 74 -4.16 6.58 1.62
N HIS A 75 -4.60 7.09 0.47
CA HIS A 75 -4.21 8.38 -0.08
C HIS A 75 -5.29 9.42 0.22
N ARG A 76 -4.92 10.69 0.39
CA ARG A 76 -5.89 11.80 0.38
C ARG A 76 -6.06 12.30 -1.05
N LEU A 77 -7.31 12.57 -1.44
CA LEU A 77 -7.64 13.33 -2.64
C LEU A 77 -7.27 14.80 -2.36
N GLN A 78 -6.29 15.33 -3.10
CA GLN A 78 -5.87 16.74 -3.04
C GLN A 78 -6.75 17.62 -3.91
#